data_AF-A0A520IIN4-F1
#
_entry.id   AF-A0A520IIN4-F1
#
_cell.length_a   1.000
_cell.length_b   1.000
_cell.length_c   1.000
_cell.angle_alpha   90.00
_cell.angle_beta   90.00
_cell.angle_gamma   90.00
#
_symmetry.space_group_name_H-M   'P 1'
#
loop_
_entity.id
_entity.type
_entity.pdbx_description
1 polymer ?
#
loop_
_entity_poly.entity_id
_entity_poly.type
_entity_poly.pdbx_seq_one_letter_code
_entity_poly.pdbx_strand_id
1 'polypeptide(L)'
;MKTAIPFLLIIFGYTLRLAAQPGIAEFYSASGEVRRWYFSFSDLAMALGAICGILGGLRVYANWQSGEHHIDRQVMGWFFSCLFLLLSGVFLKALFSL
;
A
#
# COMPACT_ATOMS: atom_id res chain seq x y z
N MET A 1 -45.60 -9.19 37.59
CA MET A 1 -45.36 -7.96 36.81
C MET A 1 -44.13 -7.15 37.29
N LYS A 2 -43.72 -7.21 38.56
CA LYS A 2 -42.57 -6.43 39.08
C LYS A 2 -41.18 -6.88 38.55
N THR A 3 -41.04 -8.13 38.10
CA THR A 3 -39.78 -8.69 37.60
C THR A 3 -39.52 -8.43 36.10
N ALA A 4 -40.53 -8.01 35.33
CA ALA A 4 -40.40 -7.73 33.90
C ALA A 4 -39.79 -6.35 33.60
N ILE A 5 -39.99 -5.39 34.51
CA ILE A 5 -39.50 -4.01 34.39
C ILE A 5 -37.96 -3.92 34.39
N PRO A 6 -37.21 -4.57 35.30
CA PRO A 6 -35.75 -4.52 35.25
C PRO A 6 -35.18 -5.20 34.00
N PHE A 7 -35.82 -6.26 33.51
CA PHE A 7 -35.41 -6.96 32.29
C PHE A 7 -35.58 -6.08 31.04
N LEU A 8 -36.69 -5.35 30.93
CA LEU A 8 -36.93 -4.39 29.85
C LEU A 8 -35.98 -3.19 29.89
N LEU A 9 -35.63 -2.69 31.09
CA LEU A 9 -34.67 -1.59 31.25
C LEU A 9 -33.24 -1.98 30.82
N ILE A 10 -32.84 -3.22 31.09
CA ILE A 10 -31.54 -3.76 30.63
C ILE A 10 -31.52 -3.83 29.10
N ILE A 11 -32.56 -4.39 28.48
CA ILE A 11 -32.66 -4.49 27.01
C ILE A 11 -32.67 -3.09 26.37
N PHE A 12 -33.43 -2.14 26.91
CA PHE A 12 -33.48 -0.76 26.42
C PHE A 12 -32.10 -0.06 26.52
N GLY A 13 -31.37 -0.28 27.64
CA GLY A 13 -30.00 0.20 27.81
C GLY A 13 -29.00 -0.38 26.80
N TYR A 14 -29.16 -1.65 26.40
CA TYR A 14 -28.35 -2.26 25.33
C TYR A 14 -28.73 -1.73 23.94
N THR A 15 -30.01 -1.46 23.67
CA THR A 15 -30.43 -0.86 22.38
C THR A 15 -29.91 0.56 22.16
N LEU A 16 -29.68 1.34 23.24
CA LEU A 16 -29.04 2.65 23.16
C LEU A 16 -27.54 2.56 22.82
N ARG A 17 -26.87 1.46 23.16
CA ARG A 17 -25.46 1.18 22.80
C ARG A 17 -25.31 0.66 21.36
N LEU A 18 -26.41 0.27 20.72
CA LEU A 18 -26.47 -0.24 19.35
C LEU A 18 -26.74 0.86 18.30
N ALA A 19 -26.71 2.13 18.69
CA ALA A 19 -26.52 3.21 17.72
C ALA A 19 -25.16 2.98 17.05
N ALA A 20 -25.18 2.32 15.88
CA ALA A 20 -24.00 2.01 15.10
C ALA A 20 -23.20 3.29 14.91
N GLN A 21 -22.10 3.42 15.66
CA GLN A 21 -21.19 4.53 15.51
C GLN A 21 -20.72 4.48 14.06
N PRO A 22 -20.90 5.55 13.27
CA PRO A 22 -20.42 5.54 11.90
C PRO A 22 -18.93 5.24 11.98
N GLY A 23 -18.46 4.21 11.25
CA GLY A 23 -17.08 3.68 11.31
C GLY A 23 -15.98 4.68 10.87
N ILE A 24 -16.34 5.96 10.81
CA ILE A 24 -15.52 7.11 10.48
C ILE A 24 -14.30 7.21 11.40
N ALA A 25 -14.45 6.92 12.70
CA ALA A 25 -13.32 6.98 13.64
C ALA A 25 -12.25 5.93 13.29
N GLU A 26 -12.70 4.74 12.92
CA GLU A 26 -11.91 3.59 12.51
C GLU A 26 -11.26 3.86 11.14
N PHE A 27 -11.97 4.49 10.20
CA PHE A 27 -11.40 4.97 8.93
C PHE A 27 -10.30 6.00 9.14
N TYR A 28 -10.47 6.95 10.07
CA TYR A 28 -9.41 7.91 10.41
C TYR A 28 -8.19 7.23 11.04
N SER A 29 -8.42 6.25 11.93
CA SER A 29 -7.34 5.46 12.51
C SER A 29 -6.57 4.66 11.45
N ALA A 30 -7.27 3.99 10.53
CA ALA A 30 -6.65 3.24 9.44
C ALA A 30 -5.85 4.17 8.50
N SER A 31 -6.40 5.35 8.19
CA SER A 31 -5.71 6.36 7.37
C SER A 31 -4.44 6.87 8.04
N GLY A 32 -4.46 7.05 9.36
CA GLY A 32 -3.29 7.43 10.16
C GLY A 32 -2.19 6.36 10.12
N GLU A 33 -2.57 5.09 10.21
CA GLU A 33 -1.63 3.97 10.12
C GLU A 33 -0.97 3.87 8.74
N VAL A 34 -1.73 4.00 7.65
CA VAL A 34 -1.17 4.03 6.29
C VAL A 34 -0.12 5.13 6.16
N ARG A 35 -0.41 6.33 6.68
CA ARG A 35 0.54 7.46 6.65
C ARG A 35 1.81 7.19 7.46
N ARG A 36 1.68 6.56 8.62
CA ARG A 36 2.82 6.22 9.49
C ARG A 36 3.79 5.27 8.79
N TRP A 37 3.27 4.24 8.13
CA TRP A 37 4.09 3.20 7.52
C TRP A 37 4.55 3.51 6.10
N TYR A 38 3.93 4.49 5.44
CA TYR A 38 4.19 4.82 4.04
C TYR A 38 5.67 5.03 3.74
N PHE A 39 6.36 5.90 4.48
CA PHE A 39 7.75 6.22 4.20
C PHE A 39 8.66 5.01 4.38
N SER A 40 8.48 4.21 5.45
CA SER A 40 9.28 3.00 5.68
C SER A 40 9.07 1.94 4.60
N PHE A 41 7.83 1.71 4.14
CA PHE A 41 7.56 0.78 3.05
C PHE A 41 8.04 1.31 1.70
N SER A 42 7.94 2.61 1.46
CA SER A 42 8.47 3.26 0.25
C SER A 42 9.98 3.11 0.17
N ASP A 43 10.69 3.36 1.28
CA ASP A 43 12.15 3.20 1.34
C ASP A 43 12.57 1.74 1.13
N LEU A 44 11.84 0.80 1.73
CA LEU A 44 12.07 -0.63 1.51
C LEU A 44 11.85 -1.02 0.04
N ALA A 45 10.75 -0.56 -0.57
CA ALA A 45 10.45 -0.83 -1.98
C ALA A 45 11.53 -0.24 -2.90
N MET A 46 12.02 0.97 -2.61
CA MET A 46 13.10 1.59 -3.35
C MET A 46 14.43 0.85 -3.19
N ALA A 47 14.75 0.36 -1.99
CA ALA A 47 15.94 -0.44 -1.74
C ALA A 47 15.92 -1.77 -2.51
N LEU A 48 14.80 -2.50 -2.44
CA LEU A 48 14.61 -3.74 -3.22
C LEU A 48 14.63 -3.47 -4.73
N GLY A 49 14.00 -2.37 -5.14
CA GLY A 49 14.01 -1.86 -6.50
C GLY A 49 15.42 -1.62 -7.04
N ALA A 50 16.28 -0.97 -6.25
CA ALA A 50 17.65 -0.72 -6.62
C ALA A 50 18.44 -2.02 -6.83
N ILE A 51 18.29 -2.99 -5.93
CA ILE A 51 18.94 -4.30 -6.03
C ILE A 51 18.46 -5.03 -7.30
N CYS A 52 17.14 -5.16 -7.48
CA CYS A 52 16.56 -5.80 -8.67
C CYS A 52 16.92 -5.07 -9.97
N GLY A 53 16.98 -3.73 -9.93
CA GLY A 53 17.36 -2.89 -11.07
C GLY A 53 18.81 -3.13 -11.50
N ILE A 54 19.73 -3.24 -10.54
CA ILE A 54 21.14 -3.60 -10.83
C ILE A 54 21.22 -5.00 -11.43
N LEU A 55 20.56 -5.99 -10.83
CA LEU A 55 20.56 -7.37 -11.34
C LEU A 55 19.96 -7.49 -12.74
N GLY A 56 18.86 -6.79 -13.00
CA GLY A 56 18.25 -6.71 -14.32
C GLY A 56 19.17 -6.02 -15.35
N GLY A 57 19.85 -4.95 -14.94
CA GLY A 57 20.81 -4.25 -15.79
C GLY A 57 22.00 -5.13 -16.14
N LEU A 58 22.51 -5.92 -15.19
CA LEU A 58 23.57 -6.88 -15.43
C LEU A 58 23.15 -7.95 -16.45
N ARG A 59 21.91 -8.44 -16.37
CA ARG A 59 21.35 -9.38 -17.36
C ARG A 59 21.26 -8.75 -18.75
N VAL A 60 20.75 -7.52 -18.85
CA VAL A 60 20.68 -6.80 -20.13
C VAL A 60 22.08 -6.60 -20.71
N TYR A 61 23.05 -6.20 -19.90
CA TYR A 61 24.44 -6.07 -20.32
C TYR A 61 25.01 -7.39 -20.83
N ALA A 62 24.83 -8.49 -20.11
CA ALA A 62 25.32 -9.80 -20.52
C ALA A 62 24.72 -10.23 -21.87
N ASN A 63 23.41 -10.04 -22.05
CA ASN A 63 22.71 -10.35 -23.31
C ASN A 63 23.19 -9.46 -24.47
N TRP A 64 23.53 -8.21 -24.19
CA TRP A 64 24.11 -7.31 -25.19
C TRP A 64 25.48 -7.84 -25.65
N GLN A 65 26.34 -8.23 -24.70
CA GLN A 65 27.67 -8.76 -25.02
C GLN A 65 27.63 -10.10 -25.76
N SER A 66 26.59 -10.91 -25.54
CA SER A 66 26.41 -12.18 -26.26
C SER A 66 25.78 -12.04 -27.65
N GLY A 67 25.39 -10.83 -28.06
CA GLY A 67 24.76 -10.59 -29.36
C GLY A 67 23.32 -11.10 -29.47
N GLU A 68 22.57 -11.12 -28.35
CA GLU A 68 21.17 -11.55 -28.34
C GLU A 68 20.28 -10.71 -29.29
N HIS A 69 19.31 -11.38 -29.91
CA HIS A 69 18.30 -10.69 -30.72
C HIS A 69 17.33 -9.92 -29.80
N HIS A 70 16.81 -8.79 -30.30
CA HIS A 70 15.84 -7.95 -29.58
C HIS A 70 16.36 -7.30 -28.28
N ILE A 71 17.65 -6.94 -28.24
CA ILE A 71 18.24 -6.25 -27.08
C ILE A 71 17.56 -4.91 -26.77
N ASP A 72 17.11 -4.21 -27.80
CA ASP A 72 16.34 -2.96 -27.74
C ASP A 72 15.09 -3.10 -26.86
N ARG A 73 14.30 -4.15 -27.06
CA ARG A 73 13.11 -4.43 -26.24
C ARG A 73 13.47 -4.73 -24.80
N GLN A 74 14.57 -5.45 -24.57
CA GLN A 74 15.01 -5.81 -23.21
C GLN A 74 15.49 -4.57 -22.44
N VAL A 75 16.28 -3.71 -23.09
CA VAL A 75 16.76 -2.44 -22.51
C VAL A 75 15.58 -1.54 -22.17
N MET A 76 14.62 -1.37 -23.08
CA MET A 76 13.42 -0.57 -22.84
C MET A 76 12.58 -1.15 -21.69
N GLY A 77 12.35 -2.47 -21.68
CA GLY A 77 11.58 -3.12 -20.62
C GLY A 77 12.20 -2.95 -19.24
N TRP A 78 13.52 -3.13 -19.14
CA TRP A 78 14.26 -2.89 -17.90
C TRP A 78 14.20 -1.41 -17.48
N PHE A 79 14.51 -0.49 -18.39
CA PHE A 79 14.54 0.94 -18.11
C PHE A 79 13.18 1.47 -17.65
N PHE A 80 12.09 1.15 -18.37
CA PHE A 80 10.75 1.58 -18.00
C PHE A 80 10.25 0.93 -16.72
N SER A 81 10.70 -0.28 -16.37
CA SER A 81 10.36 -0.89 -15.07
C SER A 81 11.00 -0.12 -13.91
N CYS A 82 12.27 0.27 -14.06
CA CYS A 82 12.96 1.11 -13.06
C CYS A 82 12.29 2.48 -12.94
N LEU A 83 11.96 3.11 -14.07
CA LEU A 83 11.27 4.39 -14.11
C LEU A 83 9.88 4.32 -13.45
N PHE A 84 9.12 3.27 -13.77
CA PHE A 84 7.81 3.03 -13.17
C PHE A 84 7.90 2.94 -11.65
N LEU A 85 8.86 2.19 -11.12
CA LEU A 85 9.05 2.07 -9.68
C LEU A 85 9.37 3.42 -9.03
N LEU A 86 10.29 4.19 -9.63
CA LEU A 86 10.68 5.51 -9.13
C LEU A 86 9.49 6.49 -9.12
N LEU A 87 8.65 6.46 -10.16
CA LEU A 87 7.46 7.30 -10.24
C LEU A 87 6.31 6.81 -9.35
N SER A 88 6.23 5.51 -9.07
CA SER A 88 5.15 4.94 -8.24
C SER A 88 5.13 5.55 -6.83
N GLY A 89 6.29 5.81 -6.23
CA GLY A 89 6.38 6.46 -4.92
C GLY A 89 5.88 7.92 -4.94
N VAL A 90 6.10 8.66 -6.03
CA VAL A 90 5.56 10.02 -6.16
C VAL A 90 4.06 9.98 -6.41
N PHE A 91 3.61 9.06 -7.27
CA PHE A 91 2.20 8.88 -7.61
C PHE A 91 1.36 8.49 -6.39
N LEU A 92 1.80 7.51 -5.61
CA LEU A 92 1.10 7.07 -4.40
C LEU A 92 1.10 8.16 -3.33
N LYS A 93 2.22 8.88 -3.16
CA LYS A 93 2.30 10.02 -2.24
C LYS A 93 1.24 11.08 -2.58
N ALA A 94 1.11 11.41 -3.87
CA ALA A 94 0.10 12.36 -4.35
C ALA A 94 -1.34 11.87 -4.14
N LEU A 95 -1.64 10.59 -4.44
CA LEU A 95 -2.97 10.01 -4.26
C LEU A 95 -3.45 10.07 -2.80
N PHE A 96 -2.57 9.75 -1.86
CA PHE A 96 -2.91 9.73 -0.43
C PHE A 96 -2.69 11.09 0.25
N SER A 97 -2.33 12.14 -0.51
CA SER A 97 -2.04 13.49 0.00
C SER A 97 -1.05 13.45 1.17
N LEU A 98 0.09 12.76 0.99
CA LEU A 98 1.24 12.73 1.91
C LEU A 98 2.33 13.73 1.51
#